data_AF-A0A7G6A764-F1
#
_entry.id   AF-A0A7G6A764-F1
#
_cell.length_a   1.000
_cell.length_b   1.000
_cell.length_c   1.000
_cell.angle_alpha   90.00
_cell.angle_beta   90.00
_cell.angle_gamma   90.00
#
_symmetry.space_group_name_H-M   'P 1'
#
loop_
_entity.id
_entity.type
_entity.pdbx_description
1 polymer ?
#
loop_
_entity_poly.entity_id
_entity_poly.type
_entity_poly.pdbx_seq_one_letter_code
_entity_poly.pdbx_strand_id
1 'polypeptide(L)'
;MKIVSIVLSALLLSGCAVTPYKDLNLDTTSNFTKPTEGKAGVYVYQWKTGIIGSLMDVNFEIKGQPKIPLNTGEYGYYEANPGTYEYKLQGFPSLYIPVEFEANKNYFFRAALANGSDISYLVRDQDEIESAKKNISSGRYELYNID
;
A
#
# COMPACT_ATOMS: atom_id res chain seq x y z
N MET A 1 -28.51 -8.01 -54.07
CA MET A 1 -28.17 -8.94 -52.97
C MET A 1 -26.84 -8.52 -52.36
N LYS A 2 -26.81 -8.40 -51.02
CA LYS A 2 -25.72 -8.82 -50.12
C LYS A 2 -24.33 -8.20 -50.28
N ILE A 3 -24.10 -6.92 -49.94
CA ILE A 3 -22.74 -6.45 -49.58
C ILE A 3 -22.69 -5.45 -48.41
N VAL A 4 -23.80 -5.17 -47.71
CA VAL A 4 -23.82 -4.10 -46.67
C VAL A 4 -23.59 -4.61 -45.24
N SER A 5 -23.52 -5.93 -45.01
CA SER A 5 -23.62 -6.47 -43.63
C SER A 5 -22.32 -6.93 -42.96
N ILE A 6 -21.12 -6.64 -43.49
CA ILE A 6 -19.87 -7.23 -42.94
C ILE A 6 -19.04 -6.26 -42.07
N VAL A 7 -19.26 -4.94 -42.14
CA VAL A 7 -18.35 -3.98 -41.47
C VAL A 7 -18.75 -3.62 -40.03
N LEU A 8 -19.96 -4.00 -39.57
CA LEU A 8 -20.47 -3.52 -38.26
C LEU A 8 -20.11 -4.42 -37.06
N SER A 9 -19.52 -5.60 -37.27
CA SER A 9 -19.32 -6.59 -36.20
C SER A 9 -17.99 -6.47 -35.43
N ALA A 10 -17.12 -5.53 -35.79
CA ALA A 10 -15.79 -5.39 -35.17
C ALA A 10 -15.71 -4.37 -34.00
N LEU A 11 -16.80 -3.64 -33.71
CA LEU A 11 -16.81 -2.55 -32.72
C LEU A 11 -17.28 -2.96 -31.31
N LEU A 12 -17.56 -4.24 -31.06
CA LEU A 12 -18.15 -4.69 -29.78
C LEU A 12 -17.17 -5.42 -28.84
N LEU A 13 -15.86 -5.40 -29.12
CA LEU A 13 -14.86 -6.12 -28.31
C LEU A 13 -14.00 -5.23 -27.40
N SER A 14 -14.28 -3.93 -27.28
CA SER A 14 -13.68 -3.10 -26.21
C SER A 14 -14.46 -3.30 -24.90
N GLY A 15 -14.51 -4.53 -24.42
CA GLY A 15 -14.87 -4.79 -23.03
C GLY A 15 -13.69 -4.34 -22.17
N CYS A 16 -13.82 -3.20 -21.51
CA CYS A 16 -12.98 -2.86 -20.36
C CYS A 16 -13.19 -3.98 -19.34
N ALA A 17 -12.30 -4.96 -19.31
CA ALA A 17 -12.23 -5.93 -18.23
C ALA A 17 -11.79 -5.18 -16.97
N VAL A 18 -12.75 -4.51 -16.32
CA VAL A 18 -12.58 -4.07 -14.95
C VAL A 18 -12.70 -5.35 -14.14
N THR A 19 -11.55 -5.90 -13.74
CA THR A 19 -11.54 -6.96 -12.76
C THR A 19 -12.22 -6.40 -11.50
N PRO A 20 -13.23 -7.10 -10.94
CA PRO A 20 -13.80 -6.68 -9.67
C PRO A 20 -12.66 -6.61 -8.67
N TYR A 21 -12.33 -5.41 -8.21
CA TYR A 21 -11.35 -5.24 -7.16
C TYR A 21 -11.98 -5.92 -5.95
N LYS A 22 -11.43 -7.09 -5.59
CA LYS A 22 -11.90 -7.87 -4.43
C LYS A 22 -11.98 -6.91 -3.26
N ASP A 23 -13.16 -6.82 -2.65
CA ASP A 23 -13.42 -5.95 -1.50
C ASP A 23 -12.25 -6.09 -0.53
N LEU A 24 -11.54 -4.97 -0.41
CA LEU A 24 -10.44 -4.79 0.48
C LEU A 24 -11.05 -4.97 1.88
N ASN A 25 -10.80 -6.11 2.50
CA ASN A 25 -11.16 -6.38 3.89
C ASN A 25 -10.24 -5.52 4.77
N LEU A 26 -10.39 -4.20 4.63
CA LEU A 26 -9.69 -3.20 5.40
C LEU A 26 -10.52 -3.02 6.64
N ASP A 27 -9.99 -3.50 7.76
CA ASP A 27 -10.65 -3.39 9.03
C ASP A 27 -11.07 -1.93 9.31
N THR A 28 -12.38 -1.72 9.36
CA THR A 28 -13.04 -0.44 9.65
C THR A 28 -13.35 -0.27 11.14
N THR A 29 -12.94 -1.21 12.00
CA THR A 29 -13.55 -1.41 13.32
C THR A 29 -12.62 -1.41 14.54
N SER A 30 -11.29 -1.41 14.42
CA SER A 30 -10.43 -1.55 15.62
C SER A 30 -9.38 -0.44 15.80
N ASN A 31 -9.62 0.43 16.81
CA ASN A 31 -8.71 1.21 17.70
C ASN A 31 -7.36 1.79 17.21
N PHE A 32 -7.06 1.71 15.94
CA PHE A 32 -5.95 2.40 15.28
C PHE A 32 -6.39 3.81 14.91
N THR A 33 -5.44 4.73 14.66
CA THR A 33 -5.77 6.13 14.35
C THR A 33 -6.83 6.17 13.27
N LYS A 34 -8.05 6.58 13.65
CA LYS A 34 -9.09 6.85 12.69
C LYS A 34 -8.61 8.06 11.89
N PRO A 35 -8.45 7.96 10.57
CA PRO A 35 -7.98 9.08 9.79
C PRO A 35 -8.98 10.24 9.91
N THR A 36 -8.48 11.47 9.77
CA THR A 36 -9.34 12.66 9.71
C THR A 36 -10.49 12.43 8.74
N GLU A 37 -11.68 12.95 9.07
CA GLU A 37 -12.85 12.76 8.23
C GLU A 37 -12.57 13.17 6.77
N GLY A 38 -12.86 12.26 5.84
CA GLY A 38 -12.59 12.46 4.42
C GLY A 38 -11.16 12.14 3.97
N LYS A 39 -10.27 11.66 4.85
CA LYS A 39 -8.90 11.23 4.53
C LYS A 39 -8.75 9.72 4.58
N ALA A 40 -7.71 9.22 3.92
CA ALA A 40 -7.23 7.85 4.08
C ALA A 40 -5.99 7.83 4.97
N GLY A 41 -5.93 6.92 5.93
CA GLY A 41 -4.73 6.71 6.74
C GLY A 41 -3.81 5.70 6.06
N VAL A 42 -2.51 6.01 6.02
CA VAL A 42 -1.49 5.17 5.41
C VAL A 42 -0.47 4.80 6.47
N TYR A 43 -0.43 3.52 6.78
CA TYR A 43 0.58 2.91 7.63
C TYR A 43 1.60 2.21 6.77
N VAL A 44 2.87 2.39 7.08
CA VAL A 44 3.95 1.57 6.54
C VAL A 44 4.80 1.06 7.68
N TYR A 45 5.21 -0.21 7.64
CA TYR A 45 6.07 -0.78 8.67
C TYR A 45 7.14 -1.69 8.07
N GLN A 46 8.24 -1.85 8.80
CA GLN A 46 9.29 -2.82 8.49
C GLN A 46 9.38 -3.85 9.61
N TRP A 47 9.40 -5.13 9.25
CA TRP A 47 9.45 -6.21 10.24
C TRP A 47 10.69 -6.14 11.12
N LYS A 48 10.48 -6.35 12.43
CA LYS A 48 11.57 -6.56 13.40
C LYS A 48 12.08 -8.02 13.30
N THR A 49 13.14 -8.24 12.51
CA THR A 49 13.71 -9.58 12.22
C THR A 49 15.00 -9.85 13.00
N GLY A 50 14.92 -10.15 14.31
CA GLY A 50 16.09 -10.54 15.11
C GLY A 50 17.29 -9.57 15.02
N ILE A 51 18.49 -10.02 15.39
CA ILE A 51 19.70 -9.18 15.43
C ILE A 51 20.27 -8.92 14.01
N ILE A 52 19.93 -9.75 13.02
CA ILE A 52 20.64 -9.79 11.71
C ILE A 52 20.00 -8.83 10.66
N GLY A 53 18.83 -8.24 10.94
CA GLY A 53 18.18 -7.28 10.03
C GLY A 53 18.28 -5.80 10.44
N SER A 54 18.79 -5.50 11.63
CA SER A 54 18.59 -4.20 12.31
C SER A 54 19.33 -2.99 11.71
N LEU A 55 20.10 -3.18 10.63
CA LEU A 55 20.98 -2.15 10.05
C LEU A 55 20.59 -1.75 8.62
N MET A 56 19.44 -2.20 8.12
CA MET A 56 19.04 -1.92 6.74
C MET A 56 17.80 -1.06 6.69
N ASP A 57 18.03 0.21 6.35
CA ASP A 57 17.02 1.22 6.11
C ASP A 57 16.35 0.93 4.76
N VAL A 58 15.03 1.11 4.71
CA VAL A 58 14.26 1.00 3.47
C VAL A 58 13.49 2.28 3.22
N ASN A 59 13.29 2.63 1.95
CA ASN A 59 12.53 3.82 1.60
C ASN A 59 11.16 3.47 1.02
N PHE A 60 10.12 3.72 1.81
CA PHE A 60 8.74 3.68 1.32
C PHE A 60 8.38 4.96 0.57
N GLU A 61 7.62 4.82 -0.51
CA GLU A 61 7.29 5.92 -1.40
C GLU A 61 5.94 5.70 -2.09
N ILE A 62 5.10 6.73 -2.04
CA ILE A 62 3.93 6.91 -2.88
C ILE A 62 4.11 8.23 -3.63
N LYS A 63 3.90 8.25 -4.95
CA LYS A 63 4.07 9.46 -5.76
C LYS A 63 3.21 10.61 -5.21
N GLY A 64 3.85 11.76 -4.98
CA GLY A 64 3.20 12.96 -4.46
C GLY A 64 2.90 12.92 -2.96
N GLN A 65 3.34 11.90 -2.24
CA GLN A 65 3.27 11.81 -0.77
C GLN A 65 4.67 11.90 -0.16
N PRO A 66 4.79 12.16 1.16
CA PRO A 66 6.08 12.11 1.85
C PRO A 66 6.76 10.75 1.69
N LYS A 67 8.05 10.78 1.40
CA LYS A 67 8.91 9.60 1.44
C LYS A 67 9.17 9.24 2.90
N ILE A 68 9.01 7.97 3.25
CA ILE A 68 9.21 7.48 4.63
C ILE A 68 10.38 6.50 4.63
N PRO A 69 11.58 6.93 5.08
CA PRO A 69 12.62 5.97 5.44
C PRO A 69 12.19 5.23 6.71
N LEU A 70 12.47 3.94 6.77
CA LEU A 70 12.18 3.10 7.93
C LEU A 70 13.42 2.28 8.26
N ASN A 71 13.70 2.18 9.56
CA ASN A 71 14.57 1.16 10.10
C ASN A 71 13.79 -0.11 10.43
N THR A 72 14.52 -1.19 10.68
CA THR A 72 13.93 -2.45 11.13
C THR A 72 13.15 -2.28 12.44
N GLY A 73 11.86 -2.62 12.41
CA GLY A 73 10.98 -2.46 13.56
C GLY A 73 10.41 -1.05 13.72
N GLU A 74 10.54 -0.19 12.72
CA GLU A 74 9.82 1.09 12.70
C GLU A 74 8.51 0.99 11.92
N TYR A 75 7.62 1.94 12.20
CA TYR A 75 6.44 2.21 11.38
C TYR A 75 6.24 3.72 11.18
N GLY A 76 5.76 4.11 9.99
CA GLY A 76 5.31 5.45 9.70
C GLY A 76 3.78 5.51 9.59
N TYR A 77 3.23 6.69 9.85
CA TYR A 77 1.83 7.00 9.62
C TYR A 77 1.70 8.39 8.98
N TYR A 78 0.86 8.49 7.95
CA TYR A 78 0.41 9.77 7.41
C TYR A 78 -0.99 9.65 6.83
N GLU A 79 -1.60 10.80 6.53
CA GLU A 79 -2.91 10.86 5.91
C GLU A 79 -2.81 11.37 4.47
N ALA A 80 -3.56 10.74 3.56
CA ALA A 80 -3.68 11.12 2.18
C ALA A 80 -5.12 11.54 1.85
N ASN A 81 -5.29 12.35 0.80
CA ASN A 81 -6.61 12.53 0.20
C ASN A 81 -7.06 11.22 -0.45
N PRO A 82 -8.38 10.96 -0.56
CA PRO A 82 -8.89 9.88 -1.38
C PRO A 82 -8.51 10.08 -2.85
N GLY A 83 -8.27 8.97 -3.57
CA GLY A 83 -7.93 8.99 -4.99
C GLY A 83 -7.00 7.85 -5.41
N THR A 84 -6.63 7.86 -6.69
CA THR A 84 -5.66 6.92 -7.26
C THR A 84 -4.24 7.46 -7.11
N TYR A 85 -3.36 6.62 -6.58
CA TYR A 85 -1.93 6.89 -6.42
C TYR A 85 -1.11 5.74 -7.01
N GLU A 86 0.20 5.93 -7.07
CA GLU A 86 1.14 4.87 -7.40
C GLU A 86 2.20 4.75 -6.31
N TYR A 87 2.36 3.56 -5.74
CA TYR A 87 3.40 3.29 -4.76
C TYR A 87 4.56 2.53 -5.39
N LYS A 88 5.77 2.74 -4.86
CA LYS A 88 6.99 2.08 -5.31
C LYS A 88 7.01 0.65 -4.79
N LEU A 89 6.85 -0.31 -5.68
CA LEU A 89 6.96 -1.75 -5.40
C LEU A 89 8.42 -2.19 -5.28
N GLN A 90 9.32 -1.59 -6.07
CA GLN A 90 10.74 -1.96 -6.16
C GLN A 90 11.63 -0.72 -6.42
N GLY A 91 12.84 -0.67 -5.85
CA GLY A 91 13.78 0.46 -5.93
C GLY A 91 14.77 0.47 -7.10
N PHE A 92 15.03 -0.66 -7.79
CA PHE A 92 15.87 -0.68 -9.00
C PHE A 92 15.64 -1.92 -9.90
N PRO A 93 15.26 -1.76 -11.19
CA PRO A 93 14.68 -0.53 -11.73
C PRO A 93 13.42 -0.16 -10.95
N SER A 94 13.11 1.13 -10.84
CA SER A 94 11.96 1.56 -10.05
C SER A 94 10.65 1.10 -10.70
N LEU A 95 9.89 0.26 -9.98
CA LEU A 95 8.57 -0.21 -10.41
C LEU A 95 7.50 0.42 -9.53
N TYR A 96 6.52 1.04 -10.15
CA TYR A 96 5.38 1.66 -9.48
C TYR A 96 4.09 0.94 -9.88
N ILE A 97 3.20 0.73 -8.91
CA ILE A 97 1.90 0.09 -9.16
C ILE A 97 0.77 0.90 -8.51
N PRO A 98 -0.43 0.87 -9.11
CA PRO A 98 -1.54 1.69 -8.64
C PRO A 98 -2.10 1.20 -7.31
N VAL A 99 -2.57 2.15 -6.51
CA VAL A 99 -3.37 1.93 -5.30
C VAL A 99 -4.49 2.97 -5.24
N GLU A 100 -5.66 2.55 -4.78
CA GLU A 100 -6.82 3.41 -4.60
C GLU A 100 -7.07 3.63 -3.11
N PHE A 101 -7.13 4.89 -2.71
CA PHE A 101 -7.43 5.32 -1.35
C PHE A 101 -8.85 5.85 -1.26
N GLU A 102 -9.62 5.26 -0.34
CA GLU A 102 -10.98 5.66 -0.02
C GLU A 102 -11.01 6.47 1.28
N ALA A 103 -11.94 7.41 1.35
CA ALA A 103 -12.16 8.21 2.55
C ALA A 103 -12.48 7.32 3.75
N ASN A 104 -11.93 7.70 4.90
CA ASN A 104 -12.15 7.07 6.20
C ASN A 104 -11.65 5.62 6.31
N LYS A 105 -10.74 5.18 5.41
CA LYS A 105 -10.10 3.85 5.46
C LYS A 105 -8.62 3.94 5.80
N ASN A 106 -8.11 2.88 6.44
CA ASN A 106 -6.70 2.70 6.75
C ASN A 106 -6.07 1.65 5.82
N TYR A 107 -4.89 1.93 5.30
CA TYR A 107 -4.13 1.08 4.41
C TYR A 107 -2.80 0.73 5.05
N PHE A 108 -2.40 -0.54 4.95
CA PHE A 108 -1.16 -1.04 5.53
C PHE A 108 -0.20 -1.46 4.44
N PHE A 109 1.01 -0.95 4.50
CA PHE A 109 2.12 -1.33 3.64
C PHE A 109 3.20 -1.99 4.49
N ARG A 110 3.84 -3.02 3.95
CA ARG A 110 5.07 -3.55 4.52
C ARG A 110 6.22 -3.22 3.57
N ALA A 111 7.25 -2.61 4.11
CA ALA A 111 8.49 -2.32 3.40
C ALA A 111 9.59 -3.28 3.88
N ALA A 112 10.49 -3.66 2.97
CA ALA A 112 11.60 -4.54 3.26
C ALA A 112 12.73 -4.33 2.25
N LEU A 113 13.94 -4.70 2.61
CA LEU A 113 15.04 -4.83 1.66
C LEU A 113 15.05 -6.27 1.13
N ALA A 114 14.91 -6.43 -0.19
CA ALA A 114 15.02 -7.73 -0.84
C ALA A 114 16.01 -7.64 -2.00
N ASN A 115 16.99 -8.55 -2.03
CA ASN A 115 18.03 -8.60 -3.06
C ASN A 115 18.77 -7.26 -3.26
N GLY A 116 19.01 -6.51 -2.18
CA GLY A 116 19.66 -5.20 -2.23
C GLY A 116 18.80 -4.08 -2.81
N SER A 117 17.48 -4.28 -2.93
CA SER A 117 16.53 -3.27 -3.39
C SER A 117 15.40 -3.09 -2.39
N ASP A 118 14.97 -1.84 -2.21
CA ASP A 118 13.76 -1.53 -1.47
C ASP A 118 12.57 -2.18 -2.17
N ILE A 119 11.78 -2.95 -1.43
CA ILE A 119 10.49 -3.46 -1.87
C ILE A 119 9.39 -3.02 -0.92
N SER A 120 8.19 -2.85 -1.44
CA SER A 120 7.01 -2.52 -0.63
C SER A 120 5.76 -3.13 -1.23
N TYR A 121 4.80 -3.51 -0.40
CA TYR A 121 3.53 -4.08 -0.86
C TYR A 121 2.39 -3.65 0.05
N LEU A 122 1.24 -3.42 -0.58
CA LEU A 122 -0.03 -3.27 0.10
C LEU A 122 -0.44 -4.60 0.74
N VAL A 123 -0.52 -4.60 2.07
CA VAL A 123 -0.96 -5.74 2.87
C VAL A 123 -2.48 -5.85 2.78
N ARG A 124 -2.96 -7.03 2.36
CA ARG A 124 -4.39 -7.35 2.26
C ARG A 124 -4.81 -8.53 3.12
N ASP A 125 -3.84 -9.19 3.74
CA ASP A 125 -4.07 -10.31 4.63
C ASP A 125 -4.46 -9.79 6.02
N GLN A 126 -5.62 -10.23 6.53
CA GLN A 126 -6.17 -9.70 7.78
C GLN A 126 -5.32 -10.08 8.99
N ASP A 127 -4.78 -11.31 9.00
CA ASP A 127 -3.94 -11.77 10.11
C ASP A 127 -2.64 -10.96 10.18
N GLU A 128 -2.07 -10.60 9.02
CA GLU A 128 -0.93 -9.70 8.93
C GLU A 128 -1.26 -8.28 9.40
N ILE A 129 -2.42 -7.73 9.01
CA ILE A 129 -2.88 -6.41 9.47
C ILE A 129 -3.04 -6.40 11.00
N GLU A 130 -3.69 -7.41 11.58
CA GLU A 130 -3.86 -7.52 13.03
C GLU A 130 -2.53 -7.72 13.76
N SER A 131 -1.61 -8.47 13.18
CA SER A 131 -0.25 -8.60 13.70
C SER A 131 0.49 -7.26 13.69
N ALA A 132 0.40 -6.48 12.62
CA ALA A 132 1.00 -5.15 12.53
C ALA A 132 0.42 -4.21 13.60
N LYS A 133 -0.91 -4.15 13.74
CA LYS A 133 -1.58 -3.36 14.79
C LYS A 133 -1.16 -3.78 16.19
N LYS A 134 -1.07 -5.09 16.46
CA LYS A 134 -0.59 -5.62 17.75
C LYS A 134 0.85 -5.19 18.02
N ASN A 135 1.73 -5.24 17.02
CA ASN A 135 3.12 -4.83 17.19
C ASN A 135 3.27 -3.33 17.41
N ILE A 136 2.46 -2.51 16.76
CA ILE A 136 2.44 -1.06 16.97
C ILE A 136 1.88 -0.72 18.35
N SER A 137 0.71 -1.25 18.71
CA SER A 137 0.06 -0.98 20.01
C SER A 137 0.85 -1.52 21.22
N SER A 138 1.64 -2.58 21.05
CA SER A 138 2.53 -3.10 22.10
C SER A 138 3.86 -2.36 22.23
N GLY A 139 4.15 -1.38 21.36
CA GLY A 139 5.44 -0.70 21.30
C GLY A 139 6.58 -1.56 20.76
N ARG A 140 6.27 -2.72 20.15
CA ARG A 140 7.28 -3.53 19.45
C ARG A 140 7.78 -2.80 18.21
N TYR A 141 6.89 -2.08 17.53
CA TYR A 141 7.26 -1.14 16.48
C TYR A 141 7.31 0.28 17.00
N GLU A 142 8.38 0.97 16.66
CA GLU A 142 8.64 2.35 17.07
C GLU A 142 8.16 3.29 15.97
N LEU A 143 7.56 4.42 16.34
CA LEU A 143 7.10 5.41 15.37
C LEU A 143 8.34 6.03 14.71
N TYR A 144 8.39 6.00 13.38
CA TYR A 144 9.33 6.78 12.60
C TYR A 144 9.13 8.25 12.93
N ASN A 145 10.15 8.85 13.54
CA ASN A 145 10.20 10.26 13.82
C ASN A 145 11.35 10.88 13.05
N ILE A 146 11.09 12.01 12.41
CA ILE A 146 12.15 12.83 11.82
C ILE A 146 12.76 13.59 13.00
N ASP A 147 13.87 13.11 13.54
CA ASP A 147 14.72 13.91 14.44
C ASP A 147 15.31 15.12 13.70
#